data_AF-A0A364LFR0-F1
#
_entry.id   AF-A0A364LFR0-F1
#
_cell.length_a   1.000
_cell.length_b   1.000
_cell.length_c   1.000
_cell.angle_alpha   90.00
_cell.angle_beta   90.00
_cell.angle_gamma   90.00
#
_symmetry.space_group_name_H-M   'P 1'
#
loop_
_entity.id
_entity.type
_entity.pdbx_description
1 polymer ?
#
loop_
_entity_poly.entity_id
_entity_poly.type
_entity_poly.pdbx_seq_one_letter_code
_entity_poly.pdbx_strand_id
1 'polypeptide(L)'
;MKHNELQQAIAEDIKRLKQLELDIIPARIYYTGLLKLSWRAFWKIGTVFFFAILYVSLTELHSNALAPGLYWEQTRDALLASLMMTIAALIVLIPSLIHYFLIQYHLQNQLKTGVLLVKKLQCCAWLFWGVFIFYASVFASYAELAALYFMLGIAFFGSAMVTYMMMSLEFNRVGLSILLTSIQWWLGKDNPSSL
;
A
#
# COMPACT_ATOMS: atom_id res chain seq x y z
N MET A 1 -14.86 -19.96 -10.74
CA MET A 1 -15.07 -20.95 -9.67
C MET A 1 -16.47 -20.83 -9.16
N LYS A 2 -17.20 -21.94 -9.05
CA LYS A 2 -18.52 -21.98 -8.42
C LYS A 2 -18.34 -21.88 -6.89
N HIS A 3 -19.34 -21.34 -6.18
CA HIS A 3 -19.27 -21.04 -4.74
C HIS A 3 -18.84 -22.26 -3.89
N ASN A 4 -19.35 -23.45 -4.21
CA ASN A 4 -19.00 -24.69 -3.51
C ASN A 4 -17.55 -25.15 -3.72
N GLU A 5 -16.98 -24.92 -4.91
CA GLU A 5 -15.58 -25.22 -5.20
C GLU A 5 -14.63 -24.30 -4.43
N LEU A 6 -15.05 -23.04 -4.24
CA LEU A 6 -14.28 -22.07 -3.46
C LEU A 6 -14.24 -22.45 -1.98
N GLN A 7 -15.37 -22.86 -1.40
CA GLN A 7 -15.42 -23.31 0.00
C GLN A 7 -14.58 -24.57 0.24
N GLN A 8 -14.63 -25.55 -0.67
CA GLN A 8 -13.77 -26.74 -0.58
C GLN A 8 -12.29 -26.39 -0.71
N ALA A 9 -11.92 -25.53 -1.65
CA ALA A 9 -10.54 -25.08 -1.81
C ALA A 9 -10.03 -24.33 -0.57
N ILE A 10 -10.88 -23.49 0.05
CA ILE A 10 -10.57 -22.80 1.31
C ILE A 10 -10.33 -23.80 2.45
N ALA A 11 -11.18 -24.83 2.58
CA ALA A 11 -11.04 -25.85 3.61
C ALA A 11 -9.80 -26.74 3.41
N GLU A 12 -9.47 -27.09 2.17
CA GLU A 12 -8.24 -27.80 1.81
C GLU A 12 -6.99 -26.96 2.11
N ASP A 13 -7.00 -25.68 1.74
CA ASP A 13 -5.89 -24.76 1.95
C ASP A 13 -5.63 -24.51 3.46
N ILE A 14 -6.67 -24.44 4.30
CA ILE A 14 -6.53 -24.36 5.76
C ILE A 14 -5.90 -25.64 6.34
N LYS A 15 -6.25 -26.83 5.84
CA LYS A 15 -5.63 -28.09 6.28
C LYS A 15 -4.17 -28.18 5.87
N ARG A 16 -3.83 -27.73 4.65
CA ARG A 16 -2.44 -27.68 4.17
C ARG A 16 -1.58 -26.66 4.91
N LEU A 17 -2.12 -25.48 5.23
CA LEU A 17 -1.41 -24.47 6.03
C LEU A 17 -0.98 -25.00 7.41
N LYS A 18 -1.75 -25.91 8.02
CA LYS A 18 -1.39 -26.56 9.29
C LYS A 18 -0.25 -27.57 9.17
N GLN A 19 0.04 -28.05 7.95
CA GLN A 19 1.01 -29.10 7.65
C GLN A 19 2.22 -28.58 6.84
N LEU A 20 2.22 -27.29 6.47
CA LEU A 20 3.27 -26.71 5.65
C LEU A 20 4.55 -26.51 6.49
N GLU A 21 5.62 -27.21 6.12
CA GLU A 21 6.97 -26.95 6.63
C GLU A 21 7.52 -25.71 5.91
N LEU A 22 7.97 -24.72 6.68
CA LEU A 22 8.50 -23.46 6.17
C LEU A 22 9.87 -23.70 5.54
N ASP A 23 9.97 -23.47 4.23
CA ASP A 23 11.26 -23.37 3.57
C ASP A 23 11.84 -21.98 3.88
N ILE A 24 13.06 -21.92 4.42
CA ILE A 24 13.69 -20.66 4.84
C ILE A 24 13.90 -19.81 3.58
N ILE A 25 13.23 -18.65 3.48
CA ILE A 25 13.45 -17.74 2.35
C ILE A 25 14.93 -17.32 2.34
N PRO A 26 15.66 -17.52 1.23
CA PRO A 26 17.02 -17.02 1.10
C PRO A 26 17.04 -15.50 1.30
N ALA A 27 17.85 -15.01 2.25
CA ALA A 27 17.88 -13.60 2.63
C ALA A 27 18.04 -12.65 1.42
N ARG A 28 18.83 -13.04 0.43
CA ARG A 28 19.01 -12.27 -0.81
C ARG A 28 17.69 -12.04 -1.54
N ILE A 29 16.83 -13.07 -1.66
CA ILE A 29 15.53 -12.99 -2.34
C ILE A 29 14.55 -12.16 -1.52
N TYR A 30 14.54 -12.35 -0.19
CA TYR A 30 13.69 -11.59 0.72
C TYR A 30 13.97 -10.08 0.64
N TYR A 31 15.23 -9.67 0.86
CA TYR A 31 15.59 -8.26 0.88
C TYR A 31 15.50 -7.61 -0.51
N THR A 32 15.91 -8.29 -1.59
CA THR A 32 15.79 -7.71 -2.95
C THR A 32 14.33 -7.62 -3.41
N GLY A 33 13.51 -8.60 -3.08
CA GLY A 33 12.08 -8.60 -3.38
C GLY A 33 11.34 -7.48 -2.66
N LEU A 34 11.57 -7.35 -1.36
CA LEU A 34 11.00 -6.27 -0.55
C LEU A 34 11.50 -4.89 -1.02
N LEU A 35 12.80 -4.75 -1.30
CA LEU A 35 13.37 -3.50 -1.80
C LEU A 35 12.76 -3.11 -3.15
N LYS A 36 12.56 -4.06 -4.07
CA LYS A 36 11.90 -3.80 -5.35
C LYS A 36 10.45 -3.35 -5.17
N LEU A 37 9.74 -3.93 -4.20
CA LEU A 37 8.36 -3.56 -3.89
C LEU A 37 8.29 -2.16 -3.25
N SER A 38 9.14 -1.91 -2.25
CA SER A 38 9.27 -0.60 -1.59
C SER A 38 9.70 0.48 -2.57
N TRP A 39 10.62 0.19 -3.49
CA TRP A 39 11.04 1.11 -4.55
C TRP A 39 9.88 1.48 -5.48
N ARG A 40 9.07 0.50 -5.89
CA ARG A 40 7.86 0.75 -6.70
C ARG A 40 6.82 1.58 -5.94
N ALA A 41 6.61 1.29 -4.65
CA ALA A 41 5.70 2.07 -3.82
C ALA A 41 6.21 3.51 -3.65
N PHE A 42 7.50 3.68 -3.34
CA PHE A 42 8.17 4.96 -3.21
C PHE A 42 7.94 5.84 -4.43
N TRP A 43 8.22 5.34 -5.63
CA TRP A 43 8.01 6.14 -6.85
C TRP A 43 6.56 6.51 -7.08
N LYS A 44 5.61 5.61 -6.83
CA LYS A 44 4.19 5.92 -7.03
C LYS A 44 3.65 6.93 -6.01
N ILE A 45 4.07 6.83 -4.74
CA ILE A 45 3.61 7.76 -3.69
C ILE A 45 4.27 9.12 -3.93
N GLY A 46 5.57 9.09 -4.20
CA GLY A 46 6.36 10.29 -4.41
C GLY A 46 5.94 11.08 -5.63
N THR A 47 5.55 10.44 -6.74
CA THR A 47 5.01 11.19 -7.88
C THR A 47 3.70 11.88 -7.53
N VAL A 48 2.79 11.23 -6.82
CA VAL A 48 1.51 11.86 -6.41
C VAL A 48 1.75 13.05 -5.48
N PHE A 49 2.59 12.90 -4.45
CA PHE A 49 2.95 14.01 -3.58
C PHE A 49 3.66 15.14 -4.33
N PHE A 50 4.62 14.80 -5.19
CA PHE A 50 5.37 15.78 -5.97
C PHE A 50 4.44 16.60 -6.86
N PHE A 51 3.56 15.97 -7.63
CA PHE A 51 2.64 16.70 -8.50
C PHE A 51 1.62 17.55 -7.72
N ALA A 52 1.10 17.03 -6.59
CA ALA A 52 0.17 17.79 -5.75
C ALA A 52 0.83 19.05 -5.16
N ILE A 53 2.03 18.90 -4.58
CA ILE A 53 2.77 20.02 -3.97
C ILE A 53 3.24 21.00 -5.04
N LEU A 54 3.75 20.51 -6.17
CA LEU A 54 4.20 21.36 -7.27
C LEU A 54 3.04 22.17 -7.86
N TYR A 55 1.87 21.56 -8.02
CA TYR A 55 0.68 22.24 -8.52
C TYR A 55 0.27 23.43 -7.64
N VAL A 56 0.17 23.22 -6.33
CA VAL A 56 -0.19 24.28 -5.38
C VAL A 56 0.89 25.36 -5.33
N SER A 57 2.17 24.95 -5.22
CA SER A 57 3.31 25.87 -5.24
C SER A 57 3.32 26.78 -6.48
N LEU A 58 3.06 26.24 -7.67
CA LEU A 58 3.01 27.03 -8.91
C LEU A 58 1.77 27.94 -8.98
N THR A 59 0.65 27.50 -8.41
CA THR A 59 -0.59 28.27 -8.38
C THR A 59 -0.49 29.47 -7.44
N GLU A 60 0.13 29.30 -6.27
CA GLU A 60 0.42 30.40 -5.33
C GLU A 60 1.47 31.37 -5.90
N LEU A 61 2.43 30.88 -6.69
CA LEU A 61 3.42 31.75 -7.33
C LEU A 61 2.81 32.67 -8.39
N HIS A 62 1.78 32.22 -9.13
CA HIS A 62 1.13 33.06 -10.15
C HIS A 62 0.51 34.34 -9.57
N SER A 63 0.14 34.34 -8.28
CA SER A 63 -0.38 35.55 -7.62
C SER A 63 0.71 36.55 -7.22
N ASN A 64 1.98 36.13 -7.14
CA ASN A 64 3.09 36.93 -6.65
C ASN A 64 4.12 37.15 -7.78
N ALA A 65 4.28 38.39 -8.23
CA ALA A 65 4.94 38.78 -9.49
C ALA A 65 6.29 38.08 -9.82
N LEU A 66 6.41 37.71 -11.11
CA LEU A 66 7.41 36.85 -11.75
C LEU A 66 8.88 37.28 -11.60
N ALA A 67 9.72 36.40 -11.06
CA ALA A 67 11.16 36.35 -11.32
C ALA A 67 11.56 34.93 -11.78
N PRO A 68 12.34 34.76 -12.87
CA PRO A 68 12.68 33.45 -13.43
C PRO A 68 13.53 32.55 -12.50
N GLY A 69 14.18 33.11 -11.47
CA GLY A 69 14.90 32.34 -10.45
C GLY A 69 14.00 31.59 -9.46
N LEU A 70 12.77 32.05 -9.25
CA LEU A 70 11.84 31.50 -8.25
C LEU A 70 11.32 30.10 -8.61
N TYR A 71 11.20 29.79 -9.91
CA TYR A 71 10.74 28.48 -10.37
C TYR A 71 11.68 27.34 -9.96
N TRP A 72 12.99 27.58 -9.99
CA TRP A 72 13.98 26.55 -9.64
C TRP A 72 13.99 26.27 -8.15
N GLU A 73 13.97 27.31 -7.32
CA GLU A 73 13.92 27.19 -5.86
C GLU A 73 12.66 26.47 -5.41
N GLN A 74 11.51 26.84 -5.98
CA GLN A 74 10.23 26.28 -5.59
C GLN A 74 10.03 24.83 -6.07
N THR A 75 10.59 24.48 -7.24
CA THR A 75 10.63 23.08 -7.68
C THR A 75 11.54 22.24 -6.77
N ARG A 76 12.67 22.80 -6.32
CA ARG A 76 13.58 22.13 -5.38
C ARG A 76 12.91 21.88 -4.04
N ASP A 77 12.18 22.87 -3.53
CA ASP A 77 11.51 22.76 -2.24
C ASP A 77 10.33 21.79 -2.30
N ALA A 78 9.53 21.82 -3.38
CA ALA A 78 8.49 20.82 -3.62
C ALA A 78 9.05 19.40 -3.73
N LEU A 79 10.21 19.24 -4.37
CA LEU A 79 10.91 17.97 -4.49
C LEU A 79 11.38 17.47 -3.12
N LEU A 80 12.03 18.31 -2.32
CA LEU A 80 12.48 17.93 -0.97
C LEU A 80 11.30 17.60 -0.05
N ALA A 81 10.24 18.40 -0.06
CA ALA A 81 9.06 18.17 0.75
C ALA A 81 8.35 16.85 0.37
N SER A 82 8.15 16.62 -0.94
CA SER A 82 7.54 15.38 -1.43
C SER A 82 8.40 14.15 -1.09
N LEU A 83 9.73 14.24 -1.18
CA LEU A 83 10.62 13.16 -0.77
C LEU A 83 10.47 12.82 0.73
N MET A 84 10.45 13.83 1.60
CA MET A 84 10.29 13.62 3.04
C MET A 84 8.93 12.98 3.38
N MET A 85 7.85 13.47 2.78
CA MET A 85 6.52 12.86 2.96
C MET A 85 6.46 11.42 2.43
N THR A 86 7.13 11.15 1.31
CA THR A 86 7.20 9.81 0.73
C THR A 86 7.94 8.85 1.64
N ILE A 87 9.06 9.28 2.24
CA ILE A 87 9.80 8.48 3.21
C ILE A 87 8.91 8.17 4.43
N ALA A 88 8.23 9.18 4.98
CA ALA A 88 7.32 9.00 6.11
C ALA A 88 6.17 8.02 5.77
N ALA A 89 5.53 8.18 4.61
CA ALA A 89 4.48 7.29 4.13
C ALA A 89 4.99 5.86 3.89
N LEU A 90 6.22 5.71 3.36
CA LEU A 90 6.83 4.40 3.15
C LEU A 90 7.07 3.69 4.47
N ILE A 91 7.58 4.38 5.50
CA ILE A 91 7.77 3.82 6.84
C ILE A 91 6.46 3.25 7.39
N VAL A 92 5.35 3.98 7.23
CA VAL A 92 4.01 3.51 7.63
C VAL A 92 3.56 2.30 6.80
N LEU A 93 3.93 2.20 5.53
CA LEU A 93 3.56 1.10 4.63
C LEU A 93 4.45 -0.14 4.73
N ILE A 94 5.67 -0.04 5.27
CA ILE A 94 6.62 -1.17 5.36
C ILE A 94 5.97 -2.43 5.95
N PRO A 95 5.26 -2.39 7.09
CA PRO A 95 4.62 -3.58 7.64
C PRO A 95 3.63 -4.23 6.67
N SER A 96 2.86 -3.42 5.95
CA SER A 96 1.91 -3.89 4.93
C SER A 96 2.60 -4.52 3.73
N LEU A 97 3.72 -3.95 3.29
CA LEU A 97 4.55 -4.46 2.18
C LEU A 97 5.21 -5.80 2.53
N ILE A 98 5.72 -5.94 3.77
CA ILE A 98 6.28 -7.19 4.28
C ILE A 98 5.24 -8.29 4.28
N HIS A 99 4.05 -8.03 4.85
CA HIS A 99 2.95 -9.01 4.87
C HIS A 99 2.52 -9.42 3.47
N TYR A 100 2.38 -8.44 2.56
CA TYR A 100 2.06 -8.73 1.16
C TYR A 100 3.14 -9.61 0.51
N PHE A 101 4.42 -9.29 0.71
CA PHE A 101 5.53 -10.06 0.14
C PHE A 101 5.58 -11.50 0.68
N LEU A 102 5.40 -11.68 2.00
CA LEU A 102 5.38 -13.01 2.62
C LEU A 102 4.22 -13.87 2.09
N ILE A 103 3.03 -13.29 1.98
CA ILE A 103 1.86 -13.96 1.40
C ILE A 103 2.12 -14.29 -0.07
N GLN A 104 2.65 -13.35 -0.85
CA GLN A 104 2.94 -13.60 -2.26
C GLN A 104 3.99 -14.71 -2.42
N TYR A 105 5.06 -14.70 -1.63
CA TYR A 105 6.16 -15.64 -1.80
C TYR A 105 5.80 -17.06 -1.33
N HIS A 106 5.25 -17.19 -0.12
CA HIS A 106 4.95 -18.51 0.46
C HIS A 106 3.64 -19.09 -0.07
N LEU A 107 2.58 -18.30 -0.19
CA LEU A 107 1.25 -18.86 -0.44
C LEU A 107 0.89 -18.95 -1.91
N GLN A 108 1.46 -18.11 -2.78
CA GLN A 108 1.07 -18.08 -4.19
C GLN A 108 1.27 -19.43 -4.88
N ASN A 109 2.34 -20.15 -4.53
CA ASN A 109 2.70 -21.43 -5.16
C ASN A 109 2.27 -22.65 -4.33
N GLN A 110 1.92 -22.47 -3.06
CA GLN A 110 1.58 -23.56 -2.12
C GLN A 110 0.07 -23.80 -2.00
N LEU A 111 -0.77 -22.80 -2.31
CA LEU A 111 -2.23 -22.86 -2.14
C LEU A 111 -2.96 -22.79 -3.49
N LYS A 112 -4.03 -23.58 -3.64
CA LYS A 112 -4.89 -23.51 -4.83
C LYS A 112 -5.60 -22.14 -4.92
N THR A 113 -5.90 -21.51 -3.78
CA THR A 113 -6.45 -20.15 -3.71
C THR A 113 -5.40 -19.05 -3.62
N GLY A 114 -4.10 -19.39 -3.58
CA GLY A 114 -3.00 -18.42 -3.44
C GLY A 114 -3.01 -17.34 -4.53
N VAL A 115 -3.20 -17.74 -5.79
CA VAL A 115 -3.31 -16.80 -6.92
C VAL A 115 -4.51 -15.86 -6.79
N LEU A 116 -5.66 -16.36 -6.31
CA LEU A 116 -6.85 -15.54 -6.06
C LEU A 116 -6.60 -14.52 -4.93
N LEU A 117 -5.88 -14.92 -3.90
CA LEU A 117 -5.57 -14.08 -2.75
C LEU A 117 -4.59 -12.96 -3.12
N VAL A 118 -3.53 -13.27 -3.88
CA VAL A 118 -2.62 -12.25 -4.44
C VAL A 118 -3.38 -11.29 -5.35
N LYS A 119 -4.26 -11.79 -6.22
CA LYS A 119 -5.06 -10.93 -7.12
C LYS A 119 -5.96 -9.96 -6.35
N LYS A 120 -6.56 -10.40 -5.25
CA LYS A 120 -7.37 -9.52 -4.39
C LYS A 120 -6.54 -8.51 -3.60
N LEU A 121 -5.35 -8.88 -3.13
CA LEU A 121 -4.41 -7.93 -2.53
C LEU A 121 -3.92 -6.88 -3.54
N GLN A 122 -3.71 -7.26 -4.80
CA GLN A 122 -3.41 -6.31 -5.86
C GLN A 122 -4.59 -5.37 -6.15
N CYS A 123 -5.82 -5.88 -6.14
CA CYS A 123 -7.03 -5.07 -6.27
C CYS A 123 -7.14 -4.05 -5.11
N CYS A 124 -6.85 -4.49 -3.88
CA CYS A 124 -6.73 -3.62 -2.70
C CYS A 124 -5.72 -2.49 -2.92
N ALA A 125 -4.52 -2.80 -3.42
CA ALA A 125 -3.53 -1.78 -3.75
C ALA A 125 -4.04 -0.80 -4.81
N TRP A 126 -4.68 -1.28 -5.88
CA TRP A 126 -5.27 -0.41 -6.91
C TRP A 126 -6.38 0.50 -6.38
N LEU A 127 -7.22 0.00 -5.49
CA LEU A 127 -8.28 0.76 -4.84
C LEU A 127 -7.69 1.87 -3.96
N PHE A 128 -6.68 1.53 -3.15
CA PHE A 128 -5.91 2.50 -2.38
C PHE A 128 -5.35 3.61 -3.28
N TRP A 129 -4.72 3.25 -4.40
CA TRP A 129 -4.18 4.21 -5.35
C TRP A 129 -5.25 5.12 -5.95
N GLY A 130 -6.39 4.55 -6.37
CA GLY A 130 -7.49 5.32 -6.94
C GLY A 130 -8.04 6.35 -5.96
N VAL A 131 -8.32 5.94 -4.73
CA VAL A 131 -8.86 6.83 -3.69
C VAL A 131 -7.82 7.87 -3.26
N PHE A 132 -6.55 7.47 -3.16
CA PHE A 132 -5.47 8.36 -2.77
C PHE A 132 -5.24 9.47 -3.80
N ILE A 133 -5.16 9.12 -5.08
CA ILE A 133 -5.01 10.10 -6.18
C ILE A 133 -6.21 11.03 -6.23
N PHE A 134 -7.42 10.50 -6.05
CA PHE A 134 -8.64 11.30 -6.00
C PHE A 134 -8.59 12.33 -4.87
N TYR A 135 -8.32 11.92 -3.63
CA TYR A 135 -8.20 12.85 -2.51
C TYR A 135 -7.06 13.85 -2.66
N ALA A 136 -5.88 13.40 -3.10
CA ALA A 136 -4.75 14.29 -3.35
C ALA A 136 -5.09 15.36 -4.41
N SER A 137 -5.81 14.99 -5.47
CA SER A 137 -6.23 15.93 -6.52
C SER A 137 -7.27 16.94 -6.03
N VAL A 138 -8.25 16.47 -5.26
CA VAL A 138 -9.27 17.33 -4.64
C VAL A 138 -8.59 18.33 -3.71
N PHE A 139 -7.71 17.88 -2.81
CA PHE A 139 -7.05 18.78 -1.86
C PHE A 139 -6.08 19.74 -2.53
N ALA A 140 -5.35 19.31 -3.56
CA ALA A 140 -4.50 20.21 -4.34
C ALA A 140 -5.28 21.33 -5.06
N SER A 141 -6.59 21.17 -5.28
CA SER A 141 -7.42 22.18 -5.94
C SER A 141 -7.87 23.32 -5.02
N TYR A 142 -7.84 23.14 -3.69
CA TYR A 142 -8.42 24.09 -2.73
C TYR A 142 -7.47 24.51 -1.60
N ALA A 143 -6.37 23.79 -1.37
CA ALA A 143 -5.53 24.00 -0.20
C ALA A 143 -4.36 24.96 -0.47
N GLU A 144 -4.16 25.88 0.46
CA GLU A 144 -2.88 26.58 0.67
C GLU A 144 -1.78 25.58 1.02
N LEU A 145 -0.52 25.88 0.69
CA LEU A 145 0.63 24.97 0.85
C LEU A 145 0.73 24.33 2.24
N ALA A 146 0.54 25.11 3.31
CA ALA A 146 0.60 24.60 4.69
C ALA A 146 -0.54 23.61 4.99
N ALA A 147 -1.75 23.90 4.54
CA ALA A 147 -2.91 23.03 4.70
C ALA A 147 -2.79 21.77 3.83
N LEU A 148 -2.16 21.87 2.64
CA LEU A 148 -1.96 20.77 1.72
C LEU A 148 -1.17 19.63 2.37
N TYR A 149 -0.09 19.91 3.11
CA TYR A 149 0.69 18.86 3.77
C TYR A 149 -0.15 18.02 4.74
N PHE A 150 -0.99 18.69 5.54
CA PHE A 150 -1.89 18.01 6.47
C PHE A 150 -2.97 17.23 5.73
N MET A 151 -3.54 17.82 4.69
CA MET A 151 -4.55 17.18 3.83
C MET A 151 -4.01 15.98 3.06
N LEU A 152 -2.75 15.99 2.62
CA LEU A 152 -2.08 14.86 1.99
C LEU A 152 -1.88 13.70 2.98
N GLY A 153 -1.59 14.01 4.24
CA GLY A 153 -1.62 13.02 5.32
C GLY A 153 -3.01 12.40 5.46
N ILE A 154 -4.06 13.23 5.53
CA ILE A 154 -5.45 12.76 5.59
C ILE A 154 -5.82 11.94 4.35
N ALA A 155 -5.40 12.35 3.15
CA ALA A 155 -5.65 11.62 1.91
C ALA A 155 -5.05 10.21 1.97
N PHE A 156 -3.83 10.09 2.50
CA PHE A 156 -3.12 8.83 2.65
C PHE A 156 -3.76 7.90 3.67
N PHE A 157 -4.08 8.40 4.87
CA PHE A 157 -4.75 7.57 5.89
C PHE A 157 -6.21 7.29 5.53
N GLY A 158 -6.90 8.26 4.93
CA GLY A 158 -8.27 8.13 4.44
C GLY A 158 -8.37 7.10 3.32
N SER A 159 -7.44 7.08 2.36
CA SER A 159 -7.42 6.04 1.33
C SER A 159 -7.14 4.66 1.93
N ALA A 160 -6.25 4.56 2.93
CA ALA A 160 -6.04 3.31 3.66
C ALA A 160 -7.31 2.82 4.37
N MET A 161 -8.03 3.72 5.04
CA MET A 161 -9.27 3.41 5.75
C MET A 161 -10.38 2.95 4.80
N VAL A 162 -10.62 3.69 3.70
CA VAL A 162 -11.60 3.32 2.68
C VAL A 162 -11.28 1.95 2.09
N THR A 163 -10.01 1.71 1.77
CA THR A 163 -9.55 0.43 1.23
C THR A 163 -9.76 -0.71 2.21
N TYR A 164 -9.42 -0.49 3.48
CA TYR A 164 -9.65 -1.48 4.54
C TYR A 164 -11.13 -1.84 4.67
N MET A 165 -12.02 -0.84 4.70
CA MET A 165 -13.46 -1.07 4.81
C MET A 165 -14.02 -1.84 3.61
N MET A 166 -13.70 -1.42 2.38
CA MET A 166 -14.16 -2.11 1.17
C MET A 166 -13.64 -3.55 1.10
N MET A 167 -12.37 -3.77 1.45
CA MET A 167 -11.81 -5.12 1.45
C MET A 167 -12.37 -6.00 2.57
N SER A 168 -12.65 -5.45 3.75
CA SER A 168 -13.31 -6.19 4.82
C SER A 168 -14.67 -6.73 4.35
N LEU A 169 -15.47 -5.89 3.66
CA LEU A 169 -16.75 -6.31 3.08
C LEU A 169 -16.58 -7.36 1.97
N GLU A 170 -15.62 -7.17 1.07
CA GLU A 170 -15.36 -8.13 -0.01
C GLU A 170 -14.85 -9.48 0.50
N PHE A 171 -13.91 -9.48 1.44
CA PHE A 171 -13.35 -10.70 2.00
C PHE A 171 -14.37 -11.44 2.86
N ASN A 172 -15.21 -10.71 3.61
CA ASN A 172 -16.31 -11.32 4.35
C ASN A 172 -17.34 -11.95 3.41
N ARG A 173 -17.70 -11.27 2.30
CA ARG A 173 -18.61 -11.82 1.27
C ARG A 173 -18.08 -13.09 0.62
N VAL A 174 -16.78 -13.18 0.40
CA VAL A 174 -16.13 -14.29 -0.33
C VAL A 174 -15.64 -15.39 0.63
N GLY A 175 -15.73 -15.20 1.96
CA GLY A 175 -15.24 -16.15 2.97
C GLY A 175 -13.71 -16.22 3.09
N LEU A 176 -12.99 -15.32 2.42
CA LEU A 176 -11.53 -15.24 2.42
C LEU A 176 -10.96 -14.63 3.70
N SER A 177 -11.80 -13.98 4.52
CA SER A 177 -11.40 -13.43 5.82
C SER A 177 -10.81 -14.52 6.73
N ILE A 178 -11.45 -15.69 6.78
CA ILE A 178 -11.01 -16.83 7.61
C ILE A 178 -9.65 -17.36 7.16
N LEU A 179 -9.40 -17.38 5.83
CA LEU A 179 -8.08 -17.72 5.30
C LEU A 179 -7.06 -16.68 5.71
N LEU A 180 -7.32 -15.39 5.49
CA LEU A 180 -6.42 -14.30 5.87
C LEU A 180 -6.09 -14.31 7.36
N THR A 181 -7.08 -14.53 8.23
CA THR A 181 -6.86 -14.66 9.67
C THR A 181 -6.01 -15.88 10.01
N SER A 182 -6.26 -17.03 9.36
CA SER A 182 -5.47 -18.24 9.56
C SER A 182 -4.02 -18.05 9.08
N ILE A 183 -3.83 -17.31 7.99
CA ILE A 183 -2.53 -16.96 7.42
C ILE A 183 -1.79 -15.97 8.31
N GLN A 184 -2.48 -14.96 8.84
CA GLN A 184 -1.93 -13.99 9.79
C GLN A 184 -1.52 -14.68 11.10
N TRP A 185 -2.36 -15.58 11.62
CA TRP A 185 -2.02 -16.37 12.80
C TRP A 185 -0.82 -17.29 12.54
N TRP A 186 -0.74 -17.89 11.35
CA TRP A 186 0.40 -18.71 10.92
C TRP A 186 1.69 -17.89 10.76
N LEU A 187 1.62 -16.71 10.12
CA LEU A 187 2.74 -15.77 9.99
C LEU A 187 3.18 -15.19 11.35
N GLY A 188 2.24 -14.99 12.28
CA GLY A 188 2.50 -14.47 13.62
C GLY A 188 3.05 -15.51 14.59
N LYS A 189 2.89 -16.81 14.29
CA LYS A 189 3.43 -17.90 15.12
C LYS A 189 4.96 -17.91 15.18
N ASP A 190 5.63 -17.29 14.20
CA ASP A 190 7.09 -17.08 14.16
C ASP A 190 7.55 -15.78 14.86
N ASN A 191 6.65 -15.03 15.49
CA ASN A 191 6.99 -13.92 16.39
C ASN A 191 6.78 -14.32 17.86
N PRO A 192 7.77 -14.94 18.53
CA PRO A 192 7.75 -15.12 19.99
C PRO A 192 8.14 -13.81 20.70
N SER A 193 7.44 -12.71 20.43
CA SER A 193 7.61 -11.44 21.14
C SER A 193 6.34 -10.59 21.12
N SER A 194 5.29 -11.10 21.78
CA SER A 194 4.26 -10.25 22.38
C SER A 194 3.80 -10.87 23.70
N LEU A 195 4.68 -10.75 24.71
CA LEU A 195 4.30 -10.35 26.06
C LEU A 195 4.66 -8.87 26.20
#